data_AF-A0A1S9AFW4-F1
#
_entry.id   AF-A0A1S9AFW4-F1
#
_cell.length_a   1.000
_cell.length_b   1.000
_cell.length_c   1.000
_cell.angle_alpha   90.00
_cell.angle_beta   90.00
_cell.angle_gamma   90.00
#
_symmetry.space_group_name_H-M   'P 1'
#
loop_
_entity.id
_entity.type
_entity.pdbx_description
1 polymer ?
#
loop_
_entity_poly.entity_id
_entity_poly.type
_entity_poly.pdbx_seq_one_letter_code
_entity_poly.pdbx_strand_id
1 'polypeptide(L)'
;MDINKKFREHISALGDGELPADELELAFAALQEPSGRAAWDLYHRIGDMLRAQPVPDLSPDFQARLAERLAQEALPAKRPPAAGEGEAKLPPAVSNP
;
A
#
# COMPACT_ATOMS: atom_id res chain seq x y z
N MET A 1 3.23 -3.48 -24.81
CA MET A 1 3.87 -3.50 -23.48
C MET A 1 3.14 -4.54 -22.66
N ASP A 2 3.86 -5.45 -21.99
CA ASP A 2 3.25 -6.52 -21.17
C ASP A 2 2.60 -5.89 -19.92
N ILE A 3 1.31 -6.20 -19.70
CA ILE A 3 0.53 -5.71 -18.55
C ILE A 3 1.17 -6.15 -17.23
N ASN A 4 1.71 -7.38 -17.17
CA ASN A 4 2.41 -7.88 -15.99
C ASN A 4 3.67 -7.08 -15.68
N LYS A 5 4.36 -6.59 -16.71
CA LYS A 5 5.54 -5.75 -16.55
C LYS A 5 5.16 -4.40 -15.93
N LYS A 6 4.11 -3.74 -16.45
CA LYS A 6 3.61 -2.47 -15.88
C LYS A 6 3.18 -2.60 -14.42
N PHE A 7 2.49 -3.68 -14.07
CA PHE A 7 2.11 -3.92 -12.67
C PHE A 7 3.31 -4.09 -11.75
N ARG A 8 4.35 -4.79 -12.19
CA ARG A 8 5.60 -4.92 -11.43
C ARG A 8 6.31 -3.58 -11.25
N GLU A 9 6.32 -2.74 -12.29
CA GLU A 9 6.88 -1.38 -12.22
C GLU A 9 6.13 -0.52 -11.19
N HIS A 10 4.79 -0.54 -11.19
CA HIS A 10 3.97 0.17 -10.19
C HIS A 10 4.20 -0.34 -8.77
N ILE A 11 4.28 -1.66 -8.58
CA ILE A 11 4.56 -2.29 -7.28
C ILE A 11 5.95 -1.89 -6.77
N SER A 12 6.95 -1.80 -7.65
CA SER A 12 8.29 -1.33 -7.29
C SER A 12 8.24 0.14 -6.85
N ALA A 13 7.66 1.01 -7.67
CA ALA A 13 7.54 2.44 -7.35
C ALA A 13 6.77 2.67 -6.04
N LEU A 14 5.72 1.88 -5.78
CA LEU A 14 4.98 1.92 -4.52
C LEU A 14 5.85 1.54 -3.32
N GLY A 15 6.66 0.47 -3.43
CA GLY A 15 7.56 0.03 -2.37
C GLY A 15 8.68 1.03 -2.06
N ASP A 16 9.12 1.78 -3.07
CA ASP A 16 10.14 2.81 -2.92
C ASP A 16 9.59 4.18 -2.48
N GLY A 17 8.25 4.35 -2.49
CA GLY A 17 7.60 5.63 -2.17
C GLY A 17 7.63 6.66 -3.30
N GLU A 18 7.98 6.22 -4.51
CA GLU A 18 8.17 7.05 -5.72
C GLU A 18 6.95 6.98 -6.67
N LEU A 19 5.87 6.31 -6.26
CA LEU A 19 4.66 6.20 -7.09
C LEU A 19 3.89 7.54 -7.10
N PRO A 20 3.53 8.07 -8.29
CA PRO A 20 2.63 9.22 -8.40
C PRO A 20 1.27 8.98 -7.73
N ALA A 21 0.70 10.03 -7.13
CA ALA A 21 -0.53 9.91 -6.37
C ALA A 21 -1.73 9.44 -7.20
N ASP A 22 -1.77 9.81 -8.48
CA ASP A 22 -2.77 9.41 -9.47
C ASP A 22 -2.66 7.94 -9.91
N GLU A 23 -1.53 7.28 -9.61
CA GLU A 23 -1.31 5.86 -9.92
C GLU A 23 -1.56 4.93 -8.72
N LEU A 24 -1.83 5.48 -7.52
CA LEU A 24 -2.02 4.70 -6.29
C LEU A 24 -3.17 3.70 -6.39
N GLU A 25 -4.31 4.10 -6.96
CA GLU A 25 -5.47 3.20 -7.11
C GLU A 25 -5.13 1.99 -7.97
N LEU A 26 -4.37 2.19 -9.05
CA LEU A 26 -3.95 1.12 -9.94
C LEU A 26 -2.94 0.18 -9.27
N ALA A 27 -2.01 0.73 -8.49
CA ALA A 27 -1.07 -0.09 -7.72
C ALA A 27 -1.79 -0.91 -6.63
N PHE A 28 -2.79 -0.35 -5.96
CA PHE A 28 -3.62 -1.10 -5.02
C PHE A 28 -4.48 -2.17 -5.69
N ALA A 29 -5.03 -1.89 -6.88
CA ALA A 29 -5.72 -2.91 -7.66
C ALA A 29 -4.78 -4.06 -8.05
N ALA A 30 -3.54 -3.75 -8.46
CA ALA A 30 -2.52 -4.77 -8.75
C ALA A 30 -2.15 -5.60 -7.50
N LEU A 31 -2.10 -4.98 -6.32
CA LEU A 31 -1.91 -5.69 -5.05
C LEU A 31 -3.09 -6.60 -4.68
N GLN A 32 -4.28 -6.42 -5.26
CA GLN A 32 -5.40 -7.35 -5.10
C GLN A 32 -5.26 -8.63 -5.93
N GLU A 33 -4.26 -8.73 -6.81
CA GLU A 33 -3.96 -9.96 -7.53
C GLU A 33 -2.90 -10.81 -6.83
N PRO A 34 -2.98 -12.15 -6.89
CA PRO A 34 -1.98 -13.03 -6.27
C PRO A 34 -0.56 -12.77 -6.77
N SER A 35 -0.39 -12.49 -8.07
CA SER A 35 0.91 -12.18 -8.68
C SER A 35 1.48 -10.85 -8.19
N GLY A 36 0.61 -9.86 -7.91
CA GLY A 36 1.01 -8.58 -7.37
C GLY A 36 1.49 -8.68 -5.92
N ARG A 37 0.76 -9.41 -5.07
CA ARG A 37 1.22 -9.72 -3.69
C ARG A 37 2.55 -10.47 -3.69
N ALA A 38 2.70 -11.48 -4.53
CA ALA A 38 3.97 -12.21 -4.65
C ALA A 38 5.14 -11.30 -5.08
N ALA A 39 4.90 -10.34 -5.97
CA ALA A 39 5.92 -9.37 -6.37
C ALA A 39 6.27 -8.41 -5.23
N TRP A 40 5.26 -7.90 -4.51
CA TRP A 40 5.43 -7.03 -3.35
C TRP A 40 6.29 -7.68 -2.27
N ASP A 41 5.95 -8.92 -1.87
CA ASP A 41 6.67 -9.67 -0.84
C ASP A 41 8.12 -9.94 -1.26
N LEU A 42 8.33 -10.29 -2.54
CA LEU A 42 9.66 -10.56 -3.08
C LEU A 42 10.54 -9.30 -3.05
N TYR A 43 10.01 -8.16 -3.50
CA TYR A 43 10.77 -6.91 -3.56
C TYR A 43 11.10 -6.38 -2.17
N HIS A 44 10.15 -6.44 -1.22
CA HIS A 44 10.42 -6.08 0.18
C HIS A 44 11.49 -6.98 0.78
N ARG A 45 11.39 -8.29 0.59
CA ARG A 45 12.38 -9.24 1.12
C ARG A 45 13.78 -8.99 0.58
N ILE A 46 13.92 -8.70 -0.72
CA ILE A 46 15.22 -8.33 -1.31
C ILE A 46 15.73 -7.04 -0.65
N GLY A 47 14.88 -6.03 -0.53
CA GLY A 47 15.22 -4.76 0.12
C GLY A 47 15.66 -4.96 1.58
N ASP A 48 14.95 -5.79 2.34
CA ASP A 48 15.26 -6.08 3.74
C ASP A 48 16.61 -6.78 3.87
N MET A 49 16.92 -7.74 2.99
CA MET A 49 18.21 -8.42 3.00
C MET A 49 19.36 -7.48 2.61
N LEU A 50 19.14 -6.57 1.65
CA LEU A 50 20.15 -5.60 1.23
C LEU A 50 20.43 -4.52 2.29
N ARG A 51 19.40 -4.16 3.07
CA ARG A 51 19.51 -3.17 4.17
C ARG A 51 19.74 -3.80 5.53
N ALA A 52 19.79 -5.13 5.63
CA ALA A 52 20.01 -5.84 6.88
C ALA A 52 21.36 -5.42 7.46
N GLN A 53 21.30 -4.65 8.54
CA GLN A 53 22.48 -4.34 9.34
C GLN A 53 22.57 -5.32 10.51
N PRO A 54 23.77 -5.67 10.98
CA PRO A 54 23.93 -6.44 12.20
C PRO A 54 23.27 -5.68 13.34
N VAL A 55 22.16 -6.23 13.84
CA VAL A 55 21.47 -5.73 15.02
C VAL A 55 21.98 -6.48 16.24
N PRO A 56 22.16 -5.82 17.38
CA PRO A 56 22.46 -6.52 18.62
C PRO A 56 21.31 -7.46 18.98
N ASP A 57 21.65 -8.55 19.66
CA ASP A 57 20.65 -9.50 20.13
C ASP A 57 19.62 -8.80 21.02
N LEU A 58 18.34 -9.10 20.77
CA LEU A 58 17.24 -8.63 21.59
C LEU A 58 17.27 -9.34 22.94
N SER A 59 16.81 -8.66 24.01
CA SER A 59 16.60 -9.33 25.29
C SER A 59 15.61 -10.49 25.14
N PRO A 60 15.78 -11.62 25.86
CA PRO A 60 14.89 -12.78 25.76
C PRO A 60 13.39 -12.44 25.87
N ASP A 61 13.06 -11.47 26.73
CA ASP A 61 11.67 -11.07 27.01
C ASP A 61 11.13 -9.96 26.09
N PHE A 62 11.89 -9.54 25.07
CA PHE A 62 11.50 -8.43 24.19
C PHE A 62 10.15 -8.68 23.53
N GLN A 63 9.95 -9.88 22.97
CA GLN A 63 8.72 -10.25 22.26
C GLN A 63 7.50 -10.23 23.20
N ALA A 64 7.64 -10.76 24.42
CA ALA A 64 6.57 -10.76 25.41
C ALA A 64 6.16 -9.33 25.79
N ARG A 65 7.14 -8.46 26.07
CA ARG A 65 6.90 -7.06 26.41
C ARG A 65 6.29 -6.26 25.26
N LEU A 66 6.74 -6.52 24.02
CA LEU A 66 6.18 -5.88 22.83
C LEU A 66 4.72 -6.29 22.64
N ALA A 67 4.40 -7.58 22.75
CA ALA A 67 3.04 -8.09 22.63
C ALA A 67 2.10 -7.51 23.71
N GLU A 68 2.53 -7.45 24.97
CA GLU A 68 1.76 -6.84 26.06
C GLU A 68 1.45 -5.36 25.81
N ARG A 69 2.42 -4.60 25.30
CA ARG A 69 2.24 -3.18 24.99
C ARG A 69 1.30 -2.97 23.80
N LEU A 70 1.48 -3.74 22.73
CA LEU A 70 0.59 -3.69 21.55
C LEU A 70 -0.85 -4.04 21.91
N ALA A 71 -1.08 -4.99 22.83
CA ALA A 71 -2.43 -5.33 23.29
C ALA A 71 -3.13 -4.20 24.06
N GLN A 72 -2.37 -3.23 24.60
CA GLN A 72 -2.90 -2.06 25.30
C GLN A 72 -3.17 -0.89 24.36
N GLU A 73 -2.69 -0.94 23.11
CA GLU A 73 -2.92 0.11 22.13
C GLU A 73 -4.34 0.03 21.56
N ALA A 74 -5.00 1.18 21.40
CA ALA A 74 -6.26 1.24 20.69
C ALA A 74 -6.04 0.88 19.22
N LEU A 75 -6.86 -0.02 18.67
CA LEU A 75 -6.82 -0.33 17.25
C LEU A 75 -6.99 0.95 16.42
N PRO A 76 -6.19 1.16 15.37
CA PRO A 76 -6.34 2.31 14.50
C PRO A 76 -7.79 2.42 14.05
N ALA A 77 -8.38 3.61 14.20
CA ALA A 77 -9.73 3.87 13.72
C ALA A 77 -9.79 3.47 12.24
N LYS A 78 -10.78 2.62 11.89
CA LYS A 78 -11.04 2.32 10.48
C LYS A 78 -11.21 3.65 9.76
N ARG A 79 -10.36 3.91 8.75
CA ARG A 79 -10.51 5.09 7.89
C ARG A 79 -11.97 5.08 7.42
N PRO A 80 -12.76 6.13 7.68
CA PRO A 80 -14.10 6.19 7.14
C PRO A 80 -13.99 6.01 5.62
N PRO A 81 -14.91 5.25 4.99
CA PRO A 81 -14.93 5.22 3.53
C PRO A 81 -14.94 6.66 3.06
N ALA A 82 -14.03 7.02 2.16
CA ALA A 82 -14.05 8.34 1.54
C ALA A 82 -15.50 8.56 1.08
N ALA A 83 -16.19 9.49 1.73
CA ALA A 83 -17.54 9.83 1.37
C ALA A 83 -17.46 10.23 -0.10
N GLY A 84 -18.10 9.45 -0.95
CA GLY A 84 -17.99 9.62 -2.39
C GLY A 84 -18.20 11.09 -2.73
N GLU A 85 -17.29 11.63 -3.54
CA GLU A 85 -17.57 12.81 -4.35
C GLU A 85 -18.58 12.40 -5.42
N GLY A 86 -19.77 12.03 -4.95
CA GLY A 86 -20.98 11.98 -5.74
C GLY A 86 -21.44 13.40 -5.93
N GLU A 87 -21.69 13.73 -7.20
CA GLU A 87 -22.52 14.85 -7.65
C GLU A 87 -21.78 16.16 -7.96
N ALA A 88 -20.82 16.06 -8.88
CA ALA A 88 -20.65 17.13 -9.87
C ALA A 88 -21.97 17.28 -10.66
N LYS A 89 -22.84 18.16 -10.17
CA LYS A 89 -24.07 18.62 -10.82
C LYS A 89 -23.72 19.14 -12.23
N LEU A 90 -23.97 18.32 -13.25
CA LEU A 90 -23.93 18.75 -14.65
C LEU A 90 -24.95 19.90 -14.82
N PRO A 91 -24.57 21.07 -15.36
CA PRO A 91 -25.55 22.08 -15.74
C PRO A 91 -26.45 21.54 -16.86
N PRO A 92 -27.74 21.92 -16.91
CA PRO A 92 -28.67 21.42 -17.90
C PRO A 92 -28.23 21.82 -19.31
N ALA A 93 -28.27 20.85 -20.23
CA ALA A 93 -28.01 21.05 -21.65
C ALA A 93 -28.92 22.15 -22.19
N VAL A 94 -28.31 23.25 -22.63
CA VAL A 94 -29.00 24.27 -23.42
C VAL A 94 -29.20 23.68 -24.81
N SER A 95 -30.43 23.25 -25.09
CA SER A 95 -30.88 22.94 -26.45
C SER A 95 -30.99 24.27 -27.20
N ASN A 96 -30.29 24.41 -28.33
CA ASN A 96 -30.44 25.55 -29.23
C ASN A 96 -30.95 25.01 -30.60
N PRO A 97 -31.82 25.76 -31.31
CA PRO A 97 -32.66 25.26 -32.39
C PRO A 97 -31.92 25.01 -33.71
#